data_AF-A0A0Q6VG36-F1
#
_entry.id   AF-A0A0Q6VG36-F1
#
_cell.length_a   1.000
_cell.length_b   1.000
_cell.length_c   1.000
_cell.angle_alpha   90.00
_cell.angle_beta   90.00
_cell.angle_gamma   90.00
#
_symmetry.space_group_name_H-M   'P 1'
#
loop_
_entity.id
_entity.type
_entity.pdbx_description
1 polymer ?
#
loop_
_entity_poly.entity_id
_entity_poly.type
_entity_poly.pdbx_seq_one_letter_code
_entity_poly.pdbx_strand_id
1 'polypeptide(L)'
;MTLLATIVLGLAGCSSDATGPDSDAGDGRTGAPSDVPSPRLHELDGSAPQTVEGRDGYLFIGTDFDLSCGSGEHFDDYLASLSDLAEVIAGSGRDVAWTVVPDKSTTLVDRLPDTVPQDACFRENQRWQERLLGTVDEQHYVDTLALLRGADADGEQVYWRGDSHWTSYGASLWLLEVLDRLDPAVADGVEVTDGILERNGDLYVMAGRDDVESAPSRAFSTGNTLEAIPGPTPFDPATESFGPLLWKTVTGDGTLPGRTLLIGDSFSYAGLDLTMPLVERGAFAWFQYLDTGVLARQVAAADTVVIEVAQRTLTHSSVATQEFVDQVEAALSR
;
A
#
# COMPACT_ATOMS: atom_id res chain seq x y z
N MET A 1 8.65 -15.73 -32.24
CA MET A 1 9.65 -15.41 -33.28
C MET A 1 10.98 -15.23 -32.56
N THR A 2 11.93 -16.11 -32.83
CA THR A 2 13.17 -16.32 -32.07
C THR A 2 14.18 -15.21 -32.33
N LEU A 3 14.78 -14.64 -31.29
CA LEU A 3 16.03 -13.87 -31.43
C LEU A 3 17.01 -14.24 -30.31
N LEU A 4 18.05 -14.99 -30.70
CA LEU A 4 19.31 -15.12 -29.97
C LEU A 4 20.18 -13.89 -30.29
N ALA A 5 20.84 -13.31 -29.28
CA ALA A 5 22.06 -12.54 -29.50
C ALA A 5 22.97 -12.55 -28.26
N THR A 6 24.17 -13.06 -28.50
CA THR A 6 25.34 -13.18 -27.62
C THR A 6 25.93 -11.82 -27.25
N ILE A 7 26.31 -11.58 -25.99
CA ILE A 7 27.16 -10.44 -25.60
C ILE A 7 28.32 -10.90 -24.70
N VAL A 8 29.48 -10.35 -25.02
CA VAL A 8 30.84 -10.66 -24.56
C VAL A 8 31.13 -10.02 -23.20
N LEU A 9 31.78 -10.78 -22.30
CA LEU A 9 32.33 -10.28 -21.02
C LEU A 9 33.62 -9.47 -21.23
N GLY A 10 33.72 -8.34 -20.54
CA GLY A 10 34.96 -7.60 -20.27
C GLY A 10 35.15 -7.39 -18.76
N LEU A 11 36.35 -7.65 -18.27
CA LEU A 11 36.79 -7.65 -16.86
C LEU A 11 37.60 -6.39 -16.50
N ALA A 12 37.70 -6.16 -15.18
CA ALA A 12 38.67 -5.36 -14.39
C ALA A 12 38.31 -3.87 -14.15
N GLY A 13 38.49 -3.28 -12.96
CA GLY A 13 39.01 -3.75 -11.66
C GLY A 13 39.31 -2.58 -10.70
N CYS A 14 39.41 -2.89 -9.40
CA CYS A 14 40.05 -2.17 -8.26
C CYS A 14 39.35 -0.90 -7.70
N SER A 15 38.88 -0.90 -6.43
CA SER A 15 39.59 -0.63 -5.14
C SER A 15 39.93 0.87 -4.98
N SER A 16 39.67 1.60 -3.89
CA SER A 16 39.83 1.29 -2.47
C SER A 16 39.13 2.31 -1.55
N ASP A 17 38.87 1.85 -0.33
CA ASP A 17 38.59 2.50 0.96
C ASP A 17 39.03 3.96 1.18
N ALA A 18 38.18 4.70 1.93
CA ALA A 18 38.62 5.71 2.88
C ALA A 18 37.63 5.81 4.06
N THR A 19 38.13 5.46 5.23
CA THR A 19 37.52 5.61 6.56
C THR A 19 37.82 7.01 7.14
N GLY A 20 36.88 7.57 7.90
CA GLY A 20 37.12 8.70 8.81
C GLY A 20 35.83 9.24 9.46
N PRO A 21 35.86 9.70 10.73
CA PRO A 21 34.78 9.45 11.69
C PRO A 21 33.97 10.69 12.14
N ASP A 22 32.81 10.37 12.70
CA ASP A 22 32.01 11.04 13.74
C ASP A 22 31.90 12.58 13.76
N SER A 23 30.70 13.05 13.45
CA SER A 23 30.14 14.27 14.04
C SER A 23 28.67 14.04 14.40
N ASP A 24 28.46 13.80 15.69
CA ASP A 24 27.35 14.22 16.55
C ASP A 24 26.29 15.08 15.83
N ALA A 25 25.31 14.43 15.21
CA ALA A 25 24.11 15.05 14.70
C ALA A 25 23.02 14.84 15.75
N GLY A 26 22.65 15.94 16.41
CA GLY A 26 21.50 15.97 17.31
C GLY A 26 20.27 15.50 16.54
N ASP A 27 19.68 14.43 17.06
CA ASP A 27 18.45 13.82 16.59
C ASP A 27 17.30 14.84 16.74
N GLY A 28 17.10 15.61 15.67
CA GLY A 28 15.97 16.49 15.48
C GLY A 28 14.82 15.76 14.80
N ARG A 29 14.52 14.51 15.21
CA ARG A 29 13.29 13.81 14.82
C ARG A 29 12.09 14.70 15.12
N THR A 30 11.51 15.21 14.05
CA THR A 30 10.24 15.92 14.01
C THR A 30 9.13 14.98 14.50
N GLY A 31 8.62 15.25 15.70
CA GLY A 31 7.32 14.77 16.19
C GLY A 31 7.20 13.27 16.44
N ALA A 32 7.66 12.79 17.61
CA ALA A 32 7.32 11.46 18.09
C ALA A 32 5.78 11.25 18.12
N PRO A 33 5.26 10.07 17.72
CA PRO A 33 3.83 9.82 17.66
C PRO A 33 3.18 9.87 19.05
N SER A 34 2.06 10.60 19.13
CA SER A 34 1.02 10.73 20.15
C SER A 34 1.23 10.18 21.58
N ASP A 35 0.83 10.96 22.60
CA ASP A 35 0.65 10.56 24.02
C ASP A 35 -0.38 9.42 24.25
N VAL A 36 -0.76 8.65 23.22
CA VAL A 36 -1.76 7.58 23.32
C VAL A 36 -1.07 6.29 23.78
N PRO A 37 -1.32 5.82 25.03
CA PRO A 37 -0.64 4.64 25.54
C PRO A 37 -0.96 3.40 24.71
N SER A 38 0.06 2.64 24.34
CA SER A 38 -0.08 1.38 23.61
C SER A 38 -0.87 0.34 24.43
N PRO A 39 -1.80 -0.40 23.81
CA PRO A 39 -2.47 -1.51 24.44
C PRO A 39 -1.48 -2.63 24.74
N ARG A 40 -1.79 -3.48 25.71
CA ARG A 40 -0.95 -4.64 26.02
C ARG A 40 -1.20 -5.78 25.03
N LEU A 41 -0.17 -6.55 24.70
CA LEU A 41 -0.37 -7.84 24.04
C LEU A 41 -1.31 -8.73 24.84
N HIS A 42 -2.18 -9.42 24.10
CA HIS A 42 -3.06 -10.45 24.62
C HIS A 42 -2.63 -11.78 24.02
N GLU A 43 -2.56 -12.83 24.85
CA GLU A 43 -2.44 -14.19 24.35
C GLU A 43 -3.74 -14.53 23.59
N LEU A 44 -3.61 -14.93 22.33
CA LEU A 44 -4.76 -15.25 21.48
C LEU A 44 -5.44 -16.52 22.00
N ASP A 45 -6.76 -16.47 22.20
CA ASP A 45 -7.56 -17.67 22.52
C ASP A 45 -7.91 -18.43 21.23
N GLY A 46 -6.89 -19.02 20.60
CA GLY A 46 -6.98 -19.64 19.28
C GLY A 46 -7.00 -18.63 18.13
N SER A 47 -7.07 -19.15 16.89
CA SER A 47 -7.15 -18.33 15.69
C SER A 47 -8.60 -18.01 15.33
N ALA A 48 -8.84 -16.81 14.81
CA ALA A 48 -10.11 -16.43 14.22
C ALA A 48 -10.45 -17.36 13.04
N PRO A 49 -11.76 -17.59 12.76
CA PRO A 49 -12.16 -18.25 11.52
C PRO A 49 -11.68 -17.45 10.31
N GLN A 50 -11.40 -18.12 9.18
CA GLN A 50 -10.89 -17.45 7.97
C GLN A 50 -11.77 -16.27 7.52
N THR A 51 -13.09 -16.41 7.70
CA THR A 51 -14.08 -15.37 7.46
C THR A 51 -14.95 -15.19 8.71
N VAL A 52 -15.31 -13.94 9.00
CA VAL A 52 -16.23 -13.55 10.08
C VAL A 52 -17.46 -12.91 9.44
N GLU A 53 -18.64 -13.47 9.73
CA GLU A 53 -19.89 -12.92 9.24
C GLU A 53 -20.26 -11.62 9.97
N GLY A 54 -20.50 -10.58 9.18
CA GLY A 54 -21.00 -9.29 9.61
C GLY A 54 -22.51 -9.15 9.48
N ARG A 55 -22.97 -7.93 9.73
CA ARG A 55 -24.32 -7.47 9.42
C ARG A 55 -24.45 -7.18 7.92
N ASP A 56 -25.68 -7.20 7.44
CA ASP A 56 -26.05 -6.78 6.07
C ASP A 56 -25.28 -7.49 4.95
N GLY A 57 -24.89 -8.75 5.20
CA GLY A 57 -24.21 -9.60 4.23
C GLY A 57 -22.71 -9.32 4.05
N TYR A 58 -22.12 -8.44 4.86
CA TYR A 58 -20.67 -8.23 4.88
C TYR A 58 -19.94 -9.44 5.46
N LEU A 59 -18.82 -9.79 4.85
CA LEU A 59 -17.82 -10.71 5.41
C LEU A 59 -16.57 -9.91 5.77
N PHE A 60 -15.89 -10.33 6.84
CA PHE A 60 -14.60 -9.78 7.27
C PHE A 60 -13.54 -10.89 7.26
N ILE A 61 -12.28 -10.55 7.01
CA ILE A 61 -11.20 -11.53 7.04
C ILE A 61 -10.78 -11.78 8.50
N GLY A 62 -10.62 -13.05 8.88
CA GLY A 62 -10.28 -13.43 10.26
C GLY A 62 -8.98 -12.82 10.76
N THR A 63 -8.01 -12.66 9.86
CA THR A 63 -6.67 -12.15 10.19
C THR A 63 -6.69 -10.71 10.69
N ASP A 64 -7.71 -9.90 10.36
CA ASP A 64 -7.87 -8.55 10.93
C ASP A 64 -7.94 -8.62 12.46
N PHE A 65 -8.66 -9.61 12.99
CA PHE A 65 -8.89 -9.77 14.42
C PHE A 65 -7.66 -10.33 15.13
N ASP A 66 -7.01 -11.34 14.54
CA ASP A 66 -5.84 -11.98 15.13
C ASP A 66 -4.63 -11.03 15.13
N LEU A 67 -4.34 -10.34 14.01
CA LEU A 67 -3.14 -9.51 13.88
C LEU A 67 -3.24 -8.20 14.68
N SER A 68 -4.43 -7.61 14.75
CA SER A 68 -4.69 -6.45 15.60
C SER A 68 -4.34 -6.75 17.07
N CYS A 69 -4.60 -7.97 17.54
CA CYS A 69 -4.29 -8.41 18.90
C CYS A 69 -2.86 -8.92 19.10
N GLY A 70 -2.34 -9.67 18.14
CA GLY A 70 -1.06 -10.37 18.28
C GLY A 70 0.17 -9.50 18.07
N SER A 71 0.01 -8.34 17.42
CA SER A 71 1.14 -7.45 17.07
C SER A 71 0.83 -5.96 17.23
N GLY A 72 -0.37 -5.62 17.73
CA GLY A 72 -0.84 -4.24 17.81
C GLY A 72 0.12 -3.31 18.56
N GLU A 73 0.80 -3.76 19.61
CA GLU A 73 1.67 -2.89 20.42
C GLU A 73 2.86 -2.28 19.68
N HIS A 74 3.21 -2.79 18.49
CA HIS A 74 4.30 -2.26 17.65
C HIS A 74 3.81 -1.39 16.48
N PHE A 75 2.51 -1.15 16.38
CA PHE A 75 1.96 -0.43 15.22
C PHE A 75 2.54 0.98 15.07
N ASP A 76 2.79 1.68 16.18
CA ASP A 76 3.41 3.01 16.22
C ASP A 76 4.86 3.00 15.73
N ASP A 77 5.66 2.01 16.12
CA ASP A 77 7.05 1.85 15.65
C ASP A 77 7.13 1.68 14.12
N TYR A 78 6.24 0.85 13.56
CA TYR A 78 6.18 0.60 12.12
C TYR A 78 5.58 1.78 11.36
N LEU A 79 4.60 2.46 11.94
CA LEU A 79 4.04 3.70 11.38
C LEU A 79 5.10 4.81 11.32
N ALA A 80 5.90 4.96 12.38
CA ALA A 80 7.03 5.88 12.41
C ALA A 80 8.10 5.52 11.37
N SER A 81 8.38 4.22 11.17
CA SER A 81 9.32 3.77 10.13
C SER A 81 8.86 4.12 8.71
N LEU A 82 7.55 4.13 8.43
CA LEU A 82 7.03 4.59 7.14
C LEU A 82 7.18 6.10 6.94
N SER A 83 6.95 6.88 8.00
CA SER A 83 7.19 8.33 8.00
C SER A 83 8.67 8.63 7.74
N ASP A 84 9.58 7.99 8.48
CA ASP A 84 11.04 8.11 8.28
C ASP A 84 11.47 7.70 6.86
N LEU A 85 10.89 6.63 6.31
CA LEU A 85 11.13 6.21 4.93
C LEU A 85 10.71 7.29 3.93
N ALA A 86 9.52 7.88 4.11
CA ALA A 86 9.03 8.95 3.23
C ALA A 86 9.95 10.17 3.30
N GLU A 87 10.36 10.59 4.50
CA GLU A 87 11.29 11.71 4.69
C GLU A 87 12.66 11.46 4.02
N VAL A 88 13.20 10.25 4.10
CA VAL A 88 14.44 9.88 3.40
C VAL A 88 14.28 9.98 1.88
N ILE A 89 13.16 9.51 1.33
CA ILE A 89 12.88 9.59 -0.11
C ILE A 89 12.72 11.05 -0.54
N ALA A 90 11.91 11.84 0.19
CA ALA A 90 11.69 13.25 -0.08
C ALA A 90 13.00 14.06 0.00
N GLY A 91 13.80 13.83 1.03
CA GLY A 91 15.11 14.47 1.23
C GLY A 91 16.12 14.18 0.12
N SER A 92 15.92 13.10 -0.65
CA SER A 92 16.72 12.78 -1.84
C SER A 92 16.32 13.54 -3.11
N GLY A 93 15.26 14.36 -3.04
CA GLY A 93 14.71 15.12 -4.16
C GLY A 93 13.73 14.34 -5.04
N ARG A 94 13.16 13.24 -4.52
CA ARG A 94 12.11 12.45 -5.18
C ARG A 94 10.74 12.82 -4.63
N ASP A 95 9.71 12.68 -5.43
CA ASP A 95 8.34 12.84 -4.96
C ASP A 95 7.88 11.58 -4.24
N VAL A 96 7.16 11.75 -3.13
CA VAL A 96 6.68 10.62 -2.34
C VAL A 96 5.31 10.89 -1.72
N ALA A 97 4.49 9.84 -1.75
CA ALA A 97 3.24 9.76 -1.00
C ALA A 97 3.14 8.38 -0.36
N TRP A 98 2.57 8.30 0.83
CA TRP A 98 2.32 7.03 1.49
C TRP A 98 0.99 6.98 2.24
N THR A 99 0.51 5.77 2.47
CA THR A 99 -0.70 5.52 3.25
C THR A 99 -0.59 4.21 4.01
N VAL A 100 -1.35 4.12 5.11
CA VAL A 100 -1.82 2.84 5.63
C VAL A 100 -3.27 2.67 5.19
N VAL A 101 -3.57 1.63 4.40
CA VAL A 101 -4.95 1.35 4.00
C VAL A 101 -5.65 0.72 5.20
N PRO A 102 -6.73 1.33 5.72
CA PRO A 102 -7.40 0.79 6.89
C PRO A 102 -7.98 -0.59 6.57
N ASP A 103 -8.07 -1.44 7.58
CA ASP A 103 -8.77 -2.69 7.42
C ASP A 103 -10.26 -2.44 7.21
N LYS A 104 -10.93 -3.37 6.51
CA LYS A 104 -12.37 -3.32 6.33
C LYS A 104 -13.11 -3.31 7.67
N SER A 105 -12.62 -4.09 8.63
CA SER A 105 -13.15 -4.17 10.00
C SER A 105 -12.97 -2.86 10.79
N THR A 106 -11.98 -2.04 10.44
CA THR A 106 -11.74 -0.68 10.99
C THR A 106 -12.63 0.36 10.31
N THR A 107 -12.73 0.32 8.99
CA THR A 107 -13.55 1.29 8.24
C THR A 107 -15.04 1.09 8.53
N LEU A 108 -15.51 -0.16 8.55
CA LEU A 108 -16.93 -0.55 8.60
C LEU A 108 -17.34 -1.13 9.97
N VAL A 109 -16.95 -0.47 11.05
CA VAL A 109 -17.14 -0.95 12.43
C VAL A 109 -18.60 -1.22 12.81
N ASP A 110 -19.53 -0.48 12.21
CA ASP A 110 -20.98 -0.60 12.39
C ASP A 110 -21.60 -1.74 11.56
N ARG A 111 -20.83 -2.42 10.72
CA ARG A 111 -21.23 -3.67 10.04
C ARG A 111 -20.63 -4.92 10.70
N LEU A 112 -19.76 -4.78 11.70
CA LEU A 112 -19.30 -5.92 12.51
C LEU A 112 -20.46 -6.54 13.31
N PRO A 113 -20.41 -7.86 13.62
CA PRO A 113 -21.36 -8.46 14.55
C PRO A 113 -21.15 -7.93 15.98
N ASP A 114 -22.12 -8.19 16.87
CA ASP A 114 -22.06 -7.74 18.27
C ASP A 114 -20.82 -8.30 18.99
N THR A 115 -20.48 -9.56 18.71
CA THR A 115 -19.29 -10.25 19.21
C THR A 115 -18.39 -10.65 18.06
N VAL A 116 -17.11 -10.28 18.13
CA VAL A 116 -16.09 -10.66 17.14
C VAL A 116 -15.01 -11.54 17.80
N PRO A 117 -14.19 -12.28 17.02
CA PRO A 117 -13.01 -12.95 17.56
C PRO A 117 -12.10 -11.96 18.30
N GLN A 118 -11.50 -12.41 19.40
CA GLN A 118 -10.63 -11.58 20.25
C GLN A 118 -11.30 -10.26 20.75
N ASP A 119 -12.63 -10.22 20.85
CA ASP A 119 -13.49 -9.02 20.98
C ASP A 119 -12.88 -7.84 21.75
N ALA A 120 -12.64 -8.01 23.07
CA ALA A 120 -12.16 -6.93 23.92
C ALA A 120 -10.80 -6.39 23.46
N CYS A 121 -9.87 -7.30 23.13
CA CYS A 121 -8.54 -6.96 22.66
C CYS A 121 -8.60 -6.29 21.28
N PHE A 122 -9.38 -6.83 20.35
CA PHE A 122 -9.53 -6.28 19.00
C PHE A 122 -10.09 -4.86 19.06
N ARG A 123 -11.17 -4.64 19.81
CA ARG A 123 -11.79 -3.31 19.92
C ARG A 123 -10.89 -2.29 20.62
N GLU A 124 -10.07 -2.72 21.57
CA GLU A 124 -9.08 -1.84 22.21
C GLU A 124 -7.97 -1.45 21.23
N ASN A 125 -7.35 -2.43 20.58
CA ASN A 125 -6.28 -2.22 19.60
C ASN A 125 -6.76 -1.41 18.40
N GLN A 126 -7.90 -1.75 17.82
CA GLN A 126 -8.49 -1.02 16.70
C GLN A 126 -8.67 0.46 17.05
N ARG A 127 -9.31 0.79 18.18
CA ARG A 127 -9.49 2.20 18.59
C ARG A 127 -8.17 2.92 18.80
N TRP A 128 -7.14 2.21 19.26
CA TRP A 128 -5.82 2.78 19.43
C TRP A 128 -5.13 3.04 18.07
N GLN A 129 -5.13 2.08 17.16
CA GLN A 129 -4.61 2.22 15.79
C GLN A 129 -5.33 3.34 15.03
N GLU A 130 -6.66 3.42 15.12
CA GLU A 130 -7.44 4.51 14.53
C GLU A 130 -7.03 5.89 15.05
N ARG A 131 -6.76 6.00 16.36
CA ARG A 131 -6.27 7.27 16.93
C ARG A 131 -4.89 7.61 16.39
N LEU A 132 -3.99 6.63 16.27
CA LEU A 132 -2.67 6.86 15.70
C LEU A 132 -2.76 7.35 14.25
N LEU A 133 -3.49 6.62 13.40
CA LEU A 133 -3.69 6.98 11.99
C LEU A 133 -4.30 8.39 11.84
N GLY A 134 -5.27 8.74 12.69
CA GLY A 134 -5.88 10.08 12.69
C GLY A 134 -5.02 11.20 13.30
N THR A 135 -3.84 10.88 13.84
CA THR A 135 -2.87 11.86 14.36
C THR A 135 -1.65 12.05 13.47
N VAL A 136 -1.53 11.28 12.38
CA VAL A 136 -0.47 11.47 11.40
C VAL A 136 -0.76 12.77 10.64
N ASP A 137 0.04 13.79 10.91
CA ASP A 137 -0.04 15.11 10.29
C ASP A 137 1.31 15.43 9.63
N GLU A 138 1.48 14.90 8.42
CA GLU A 138 2.67 15.11 7.61
C GLU A 138 2.32 15.21 6.12
N GLN A 139 3.20 15.89 5.37
CA GLN A 139 2.92 16.29 3.99
C GLN A 139 2.75 15.11 3.04
N HIS A 140 3.41 13.98 3.31
CA HIS A 140 3.48 12.83 2.43
C HIS A 140 2.40 11.78 2.73
N TYR A 141 1.71 11.90 3.87
CA TYR A 141 0.67 10.96 4.28
C TYR A 141 -0.69 11.27 3.64
N VAL A 142 -1.36 10.20 3.19
CA VAL A 142 -2.77 10.20 2.76
C VAL A 142 -3.61 9.53 3.84
N ASP A 143 -4.51 10.29 4.47
CA ASP A 143 -5.46 9.77 5.47
C ASP A 143 -6.60 9.00 4.79
N THR A 144 -6.29 7.80 4.35
CA THR A 144 -7.26 6.89 3.70
C THR A 144 -8.40 6.51 4.64
N LEU A 145 -8.17 6.46 5.96
CA LEU A 145 -9.24 6.17 6.93
C LEU A 145 -10.32 7.25 6.92
N ALA A 146 -9.94 8.52 6.96
CA ALA A 146 -10.90 9.62 6.89
C ALA A 146 -11.65 9.63 5.55
N LEU A 147 -10.95 9.41 4.43
CA LEU A 147 -11.55 9.37 3.09
C LEU A 147 -12.62 8.28 2.97
N LEU A 148 -12.28 7.04 3.34
CA LEU A 148 -13.19 5.91 3.19
C LEU A 148 -14.37 5.98 4.15
N ARG A 149 -14.17 6.45 5.39
CA ARG A 149 -15.26 6.66 6.35
C ARG A 149 -16.20 7.78 5.93
N GLY A 150 -15.67 8.87 5.38
CA GLY A 150 -16.49 9.96 4.85
C GLY A 150 -17.42 9.48 3.75
N ALA A 151 -16.87 8.78 2.76
CA ALA A 151 -17.65 8.22 1.67
C ALA A 151 -18.67 7.16 2.13
N ASP A 152 -18.29 6.27 3.05
CA ASP A 152 -19.23 5.28 3.59
C ASP A 152 -20.39 5.94 4.37
N ALA A 153 -20.12 7.00 5.13
CA ALA A 153 -21.15 7.79 5.82
C ALA A 153 -22.12 8.48 4.85
N ASP A 154 -21.65 8.82 3.65
CA ASP A 154 -22.47 9.35 2.55
C ASP A 154 -23.24 8.26 1.78
N GLY A 155 -23.09 6.98 2.19
CA GLY A 155 -23.80 5.84 1.62
C GLY A 155 -23.07 5.13 0.49
N GLU A 156 -21.80 5.47 0.25
CA GLU A 156 -20.99 4.88 -0.81
C GLU A 156 -20.37 3.55 -0.37
N GLN A 157 -20.33 2.57 -1.28
CA GLN A 157 -19.76 1.27 -0.98
C GLN A 157 -18.25 1.25 -1.25
N VAL A 158 -17.46 1.59 -0.22
CA VAL A 158 -15.99 1.67 -0.31
C VAL A 158 -15.25 0.33 -0.20
N TYR A 159 -15.89 -0.70 0.37
CA TYR A 159 -15.43 -2.11 0.31
C TYR A 159 -16.52 -2.99 -0.30
N TRP A 160 -16.11 -4.04 -1.00
CA TRP A 160 -17.01 -5.14 -1.34
C TRP A 160 -17.59 -5.76 -0.07
N ARG A 161 -18.83 -6.27 -0.09
CA ARG A 161 -19.37 -7.08 1.01
C ARG A 161 -18.65 -8.42 1.11
N GLY A 162 -18.42 -9.07 -0.03
CA GLY A 162 -17.85 -10.42 -0.13
C GLY A 162 -16.35 -10.50 -0.40
N ASP A 163 -15.64 -9.38 -0.42
CA ASP A 163 -14.18 -9.33 -0.64
C ASP A 163 -13.48 -8.58 0.51
N SER A 164 -12.22 -8.90 0.75
CA SER A 164 -11.37 -8.25 1.77
C SER A 164 -10.86 -6.88 1.34
N HIS A 165 -10.91 -6.54 0.05
CA HIS A 165 -10.38 -5.31 -0.52
C HIS A 165 -11.44 -4.21 -0.68
N TRP A 166 -10.96 -2.99 -0.92
CA TRP A 166 -11.80 -1.88 -1.36
C TRP A 166 -12.49 -2.18 -2.71
N THR A 167 -13.56 -1.46 -3.00
CA THR A 167 -14.09 -1.36 -4.37
C THR A 167 -13.17 -0.48 -5.22
N SER A 168 -13.32 -0.48 -6.56
CA SER A 168 -12.60 0.52 -7.36
C SER A 168 -13.07 1.94 -7.08
N TYR A 169 -14.28 2.12 -6.54
CA TYR A 169 -14.72 3.39 -5.98
C TYR A 169 -13.84 3.78 -4.77
N GLY A 170 -13.69 2.91 -3.78
CA GLY A 170 -12.82 3.17 -2.61
C GLY A 170 -11.37 3.46 -3.00
N ALA A 171 -10.79 2.62 -3.87
CA ALA A 171 -9.44 2.81 -4.40
C ALA A 171 -9.26 4.16 -5.12
N SER A 172 -10.28 4.61 -5.84
CA SER A 172 -10.22 5.88 -6.57
C SER A 172 -10.08 7.09 -5.66
N LEU A 173 -10.67 7.06 -4.45
CA LEU A 173 -10.60 8.16 -3.49
C LEU A 173 -9.16 8.34 -3.00
N TRP A 174 -8.52 7.23 -2.61
CA TRP A 174 -7.12 7.22 -2.24
C TRP A 174 -6.23 7.71 -3.38
N LEU A 175 -6.43 7.19 -4.59
CA LEU A 175 -5.56 7.50 -5.71
C LEU A 175 -5.67 8.95 -6.17
N LEU A 176 -6.87 9.55 -6.15
CA LEU A 176 -7.04 10.98 -6.43
C LEU A 176 -6.32 11.85 -5.39
N GLU A 177 -6.37 11.47 -4.11
CA GLU A 177 -5.67 12.19 -3.03
C GLU A 177 -4.14 12.05 -3.15
N VAL A 178 -3.65 10.88 -3.57
CA VAL A 178 -2.23 10.65 -3.90
C VAL A 178 -1.81 11.55 -5.06
N LEU A 179 -2.59 11.60 -6.14
CA LEU A 179 -2.28 12.45 -7.28
C LEU A 179 -2.31 13.93 -6.91
N ASP A 180 -3.27 14.40 -6.13
CA ASP A 180 -3.36 15.80 -5.71
C ASP A 180 -2.11 16.24 -4.93
N ARG A 181 -1.55 15.35 -4.10
CA ARG A 181 -0.28 15.62 -3.39
C ARG A 181 0.94 15.63 -4.30
N LEU A 182 1.00 14.72 -5.26
CA LEU A 182 2.17 14.54 -6.13
C LEU A 182 2.19 15.56 -7.28
N ASP A 183 1.07 15.72 -7.97
CA ASP A 183 0.88 16.66 -9.06
C ASP A 183 -0.63 17.00 -9.22
N PRO A 184 -1.10 18.13 -8.63
CA PRO A 184 -2.49 18.57 -8.76
C PRO A 184 -2.98 18.72 -10.20
N ALA A 185 -2.09 19.04 -11.15
CA ALA A 185 -2.48 19.20 -12.55
C ALA A 185 -2.82 17.84 -13.20
N VAL A 186 -2.15 16.76 -12.77
CA VAL A 186 -2.52 15.39 -13.16
C VAL A 186 -3.85 15.01 -12.52
N ALA A 187 -4.03 15.30 -11.22
CA ALA A 187 -5.28 15.01 -10.51
C ALA A 187 -6.50 15.69 -11.15
N ASP A 188 -6.39 16.99 -11.46
CA ASP A 188 -7.44 17.77 -12.13
C ASP A 188 -7.76 17.27 -13.55
N GLY A 189 -6.78 16.62 -14.19
CA GLY A 189 -6.90 16.07 -15.54
C GLY A 189 -7.53 14.68 -15.62
N VAL A 190 -7.73 13.99 -14.49
CA VAL A 190 -8.26 12.62 -14.49
C VAL A 190 -9.74 12.62 -14.89
N GLU A 191 -10.05 11.94 -16.00
CA GLU A 191 -11.45 11.65 -16.35
C GLU A 191 -11.93 10.44 -15.56
N VAL A 192 -12.85 10.68 -14.61
CA VAL A 192 -13.48 9.63 -13.81
C VAL A 192 -14.80 9.21 -14.46
N THR A 193 -14.95 7.92 -14.73
CA THR A 193 -16.21 7.32 -15.18
C THR A 193 -16.78 6.42 -14.10
N ASP A 194 -17.99 6.73 -13.63
CA ASP A 194 -18.73 5.87 -12.70
C ASP A 194 -19.39 4.70 -13.44
N GLY A 195 -19.51 3.57 -12.74
CA GLY A 195 -20.11 2.35 -13.26
C GLY A 195 -20.53 1.39 -12.15
N ILE A 196 -20.81 0.16 -12.57
CA ILE A 196 -21.05 -0.98 -11.69
C ILE A 196 -20.10 -2.09 -12.12
N LEU A 197 -19.47 -2.76 -11.15
CA LEU A 197 -18.65 -3.94 -11.38
C LEU A 197 -19.24 -5.13 -10.63
N GLU A 198 -19.22 -6.29 -11.27
CA GLU A 198 -19.59 -7.57 -10.66
C GLU A 198 -18.32 -8.33 -10.27
N ARG A 199 -18.32 -8.94 -9.08
CA ARG A 199 -17.19 -9.71 -8.58
C ARG A 199 -17.65 -10.86 -7.69
N ASN A 200 -17.02 -12.02 -7.85
CA ASN A 200 -16.98 -13.05 -6.81
C ASN A 200 -15.77 -12.73 -5.93
N GLY A 201 -16.03 -12.25 -4.70
CA GLY A 201 -15.00 -11.79 -3.78
C GLY A 201 -14.27 -12.92 -3.08
N ASP A 202 -13.02 -12.66 -2.68
CA ASP A 202 -12.18 -13.66 -2.00
C ASP A 202 -12.81 -14.25 -0.72
N LEU A 203 -13.53 -13.44 0.07
CA LEU A 203 -14.20 -13.91 1.28
C LEU A 203 -15.41 -14.79 0.98
N TYR A 204 -16.11 -14.63 -0.16
CA TYR A 204 -17.10 -15.61 -0.59
C TYR A 204 -16.44 -16.95 -0.88
N VAL A 205 -15.35 -16.95 -1.66
CA VAL A 205 -14.60 -18.19 -1.95
C VAL A 205 -14.12 -18.87 -0.66
N MET A 206 -13.53 -18.09 0.27
CA MET A 206 -13.05 -18.60 1.56
C MET A 206 -14.18 -19.13 2.45
N ALA A 207 -15.39 -18.57 2.34
CA ALA A 207 -16.59 -19.07 2.99
C ALA A 207 -17.23 -20.28 2.27
N GLY A 208 -16.63 -20.78 1.18
CA GLY A 208 -17.17 -21.88 0.39
C GLY A 208 -18.41 -21.49 -0.42
N ARG A 209 -18.52 -20.22 -0.79
CA ARG A 209 -19.65 -19.60 -1.49
C ARG A 209 -19.25 -19.19 -2.92
N ASP A 210 -20.20 -19.24 -3.85
CA ASP A 210 -20.05 -18.81 -5.24
C ASP A 210 -20.83 -17.53 -5.57
N ASP A 211 -21.30 -16.81 -4.55
CA ASP A 211 -22.01 -15.54 -4.67
C ASP A 211 -21.22 -14.52 -5.53
N VAL A 212 -21.97 -13.73 -6.29
CA VAL A 212 -21.46 -12.59 -7.05
C VAL A 212 -22.13 -11.33 -6.51
N GLU A 213 -21.32 -10.33 -6.19
CA GLU A 213 -21.77 -9.01 -5.77
C GLU A 213 -21.63 -8.01 -6.92
N SER A 214 -22.60 -7.11 -7.05
CA SER A 214 -22.48 -5.89 -7.85
C SER A 214 -22.23 -4.68 -6.94
N ALA A 215 -21.24 -3.86 -7.24
CA ALA A 215 -20.93 -2.65 -6.47
C ALA A 215 -20.65 -1.45 -7.39
N PRO A 216 -20.85 -0.20 -6.91
CA PRO A 216 -20.33 1.00 -7.56
C PRO A 216 -18.84 0.85 -7.87
N SER A 217 -18.47 1.26 -9.08
CA SER A 217 -17.12 1.24 -9.57
C SER A 217 -16.75 2.57 -10.20
N ARG A 218 -15.45 2.88 -10.18
CA ARG A 218 -14.85 3.94 -10.98
C ARG A 218 -13.80 3.37 -11.90
N ALA A 219 -13.60 4.05 -13.02
CA ALA A 219 -12.51 3.85 -13.95
C ALA A 219 -11.89 5.20 -14.28
N PHE A 220 -10.56 5.22 -14.45
CA PHE A 220 -9.83 6.41 -14.86
C PHE A 220 -9.44 6.31 -16.33
N SER A 221 -9.65 7.41 -17.05
CA SER A 221 -9.24 7.56 -18.44
C SER A 221 -8.33 8.77 -18.57
N THR A 222 -7.26 8.58 -19.33
CA THR A 222 -6.33 9.62 -19.76
C THR A 222 -6.19 9.66 -21.29
N GLY A 223 -6.98 8.86 -22.01
CA GLY A 223 -6.82 8.62 -23.46
C GLY A 223 -5.54 7.84 -23.84
N ASN A 224 -4.77 7.42 -22.83
CA ASN A 224 -3.49 6.75 -22.98
C ASN A 224 -3.60 5.28 -23.35
N THR A 225 -2.61 4.78 -24.12
CA THR A 225 -2.42 3.35 -24.32
C THR A 225 -1.27 2.82 -23.46
N LEU A 226 -1.50 1.66 -22.85
CA LEU A 226 -0.53 0.97 -22.00
C LEU A 226 0.28 -0.06 -22.80
N GLU A 227 1.59 -0.07 -22.60
CA GLU A 227 2.50 -1.11 -23.10
C GLU A 227 3.22 -1.76 -21.91
N ALA A 228 3.03 -3.07 -21.76
CA ALA A 228 3.76 -3.86 -20.77
C ALA A 228 5.25 -3.90 -21.12
N ILE A 229 6.10 -3.70 -20.12
CA ILE A 229 7.55 -3.81 -20.25
C ILE A 229 7.97 -5.17 -19.66
N PRO A 230 8.58 -6.07 -20.45
CA PRO A 230 9.06 -7.34 -19.92
C PRO A 230 10.12 -7.13 -18.82
N GLY A 231 9.83 -7.63 -17.62
CA GLY A 231 10.81 -7.73 -16.53
C GLY A 231 11.69 -8.99 -16.66
N PRO A 232 12.81 -9.06 -15.91
CA PRO A 232 13.65 -10.26 -15.85
C PRO A 232 12.92 -11.44 -15.19
N THR A 233 12.03 -11.14 -14.25
CA THR A 233 11.07 -12.06 -13.64
C THR A 233 9.68 -11.55 -13.99
N PRO A 234 8.78 -12.36 -14.56
CA PRO A 234 7.42 -11.93 -14.84
C PRO A 234 6.65 -11.69 -13.54
N PHE A 235 5.68 -10.79 -13.60
CA PHE A 235 4.62 -10.72 -12.61
C PHE A 235 3.43 -11.55 -13.12
N ASP A 236 3.17 -12.67 -12.47
CA ASP A 236 2.07 -13.59 -12.74
C ASP A 236 1.64 -14.28 -11.45
N PRO A 237 0.59 -13.77 -10.77
CA PRO A 237 0.10 -14.37 -9.53
C PRO A 237 -0.48 -15.77 -9.74
N ALA A 238 -0.89 -16.14 -10.96
CA ALA A 238 -1.41 -17.47 -11.25
C ALA A 238 -0.31 -18.55 -11.28
N THR A 239 0.95 -18.15 -11.51
CA THR A 239 2.11 -19.04 -11.46
C THR A 239 3.03 -18.74 -10.28
N GLU A 240 2.57 -17.95 -9.31
CA GLU A 240 3.33 -17.52 -8.12
C GLU A 240 4.66 -16.83 -8.50
N SER A 241 4.68 -16.11 -9.61
CA SER A 241 5.82 -15.32 -10.05
C SER A 241 5.60 -13.86 -9.72
N PHE A 242 6.43 -13.30 -8.83
CA PHE A 242 6.21 -11.95 -8.29
C PHE A 242 7.39 -11.02 -8.58
N GLY A 243 7.89 -11.01 -9.82
CA GLY A 243 8.77 -9.92 -10.28
C GLY A 243 8.04 -8.58 -10.30
N PRO A 244 8.73 -7.43 -10.41
CA PRO A 244 8.02 -6.16 -10.55
C PRO A 244 7.21 -6.16 -11.85
N LEU A 245 5.95 -5.73 -11.76
CA LEU A 245 5.13 -5.49 -12.94
C LEU A 245 5.51 -4.13 -13.52
N LEU A 246 5.98 -4.10 -14.76
CA LEU A 246 6.47 -2.89 -15.40
C LEU A 246 5.59 -2.50 -16.59
N TRP A 247 5.33 -1.21 -16.74
CA TRP A 247 4.59 -0.67 -17.89
C TRP A 247 5.06 0.72 -18.28
N LYS A 248 4.67 1.15 -19.47
CA LYS A 248 4.75 2.54 -19.91
C LYS A 248 3.47 2.96 -20.61
N THR A 249 3.25 4.25 -20.60
CA THR A 249 2.18 4.93 -21.31
C THR A 249 2.73 5.53 -22.60
N VAL A 250 2.09 5.27 -23.74
CA VAL A 250 2.69 5.53 -25.08
C VAL A 250 2.13 6.78 -25.79
N THR A 251 0.99 7.32 -25.36
CA THR A 251 0.30 8.40 -26.11
C THR A 251 -0.64 9.24 -25.24
N GLY A 252 -0.13 10.31 -24.61
CA GLY A 252 -0.99 11.33 -24.00
C GLY A 252 -0.28 12.19 -22.97
N ASP A 253 -0.84 13.38 -22.75
CA ASP A 253 -0.52 14.27 -21.64
C ASP A 253 -1.28 13.80 -20.39
N GLY A 254 -1.03 14.42 -19.23
CA GLY A 254 -1.80 14.12 -18.00
C GLY A 254 -1.38 12.83 -17.29
N THR A 255 -0.10 12.49 -17.38
CA THR A 255 0.52 11.45 -16.54
C THR A 255 1.54 12.06 -15.58
N LEU A 256 1.77 11.39 -14.45
CA LEU A 256 2.95 11.62 -13.63
C LEU A 256 4.20 11.37 -14.50
N PRO A 257 5.09 12.37 -14.65
CA PRO A 257 6.26 12.25 -15.51
C PRO A 257 7.30 11.31 -14.90
N GLY A 258 8.16 10.74 -15.75
CA GLY A 258 9.29 9.95 -15.30
C GLY A 258 8.90 8.54 -14.85
N ARG A 259 9.59 8.04 -13.83
CA ARG A 259 9.43 6.68 -13.28
C ARG A 259 8.72 6.72 -11.94
N THR A 260 7.52 6.14 -11.90
CA THR A 260 6.77 5.95 -10.66
C THR A 260 6.90 4.51 -10.18
N LEU A 261 7.32 4.33 -8.93
CA LEU A 261 7.30 3.05 -8.24
C LEU A 261 6.12 3.02 -7.26
N LEU A 262 5.19 2.09 -7.44
CA LEU A 262 4.17 1.73 -6.48
C LEU A 262 4.63 0.52 -5.66
N ILE A 263 4.99 0.75 -4.41
CA ILE A 263 5.26 -0.28 -3.41
C ILE A 263 3.95 -0.56 -2.70
N GLY A 264 3.43 -1.78 -2.79
CA GLY A 264 2.12 -2.08 -2.23
C GLY A 264 1.89 -3.55 -1.93
N ASP A 265 0.68 -3.86 -1.49
CA ASP A 265 0.19 -5.22 -1.36
C ASP A 265 -1.02 -5.49 -2.28
N SER A 266 -1.90 -6.40 -1.87
CA SER A 266 -3.08 -6.78 -2.64
C SER A 266 -4.09 -5.63 -2.79
N PHE A 267 -4.07 -4.61 -1.91
CA PHE A 267 -4.89 -3.41 -2.07
C PHE A 267 -4.44 -2.57 -3.28
N SER A 268 -3.15 -2.26 -3.36
CA SER A 268 -2.55 -1.64 -4.54
C SER A 268 -2.80 -2.45 -5.81
N TYR A 269 -2.65 -3.78 -5.75
CA TYR A 269 -2.94 -4.65 -6.87
C TYR A 269 -4.41 -4.57 -7.31
N ALA A 270 -5.36 -4.51 -6.37
CA ALA A 270 -6.79 -4.37 -6.67
C ALA A 270 -7.15 -3.01 -7.28
N GLY A 271 -6.35 -1.96 -7.06
CA GLY A 271 -6.49 -0.63 -7.65
C GLY A 271 -5.64 -0.39 -8.90
N LEU A 272 -4.85 -1.37 -9.34
CA LEU A 272 -3.78 -1.15 -10.30
C LEU A 272 -4.27 -0.64 -11.67
N ASP A 273 -5.43 -1.10 -12.13
CA ASP A 273 -6.05 -0.65 -13.39
C ASP A 273 -6.36 0.87 -13.38
N LEU A 274 -6.55 1.47 -12.19
CA LEU A 274 -6.71 2.92 -12.04
C LEU A 274 -5.37 3.65 -12.12
N THR A 275 -4.31 3.08 -11.53
CA THR A 275 -2.98 3.70 -11.45
C THR A 275 -2.23 3.67 -12.77
N MET A 276 -2.29 2.54 -13.50
CA MET A 276 -1.51 2.34 -14.72
C MET A 276 -1.64 3.46 -15.77
N PRO A 277 -2.85 3.94 -16.12
CA PRO A 277 -3.02 5.00 -17.14
C PRO A 277 -2.55 6.38 -16.70
N LEU A 278 -2.18 6.57 -15.43
CA LEU A 278 -1.82 7.86 -14.83
C LEU A 278 -0.31 8.10 -14.73
N VAL A 279 0.53 7.13 -15.12
CA VAL A 279 1.99 7.25 -14.98
C VAL A 279 2.69 7.06 -16.31
N GLU A 280 3.75 7.82 -16.59
CA GLU A 280 4.53 7.69 -17.82
C GLU A 280 5.24 6.33 -17.88
N ARG A 281 5.96 5.97 -16.81
CA ARG A 281 6.60 4.65 -16.64
C ARG A 281 6.36 4.17 -15.23
N GLY A 282 5.58 3.09 -15.11
CA GLY A 282 5.23 2.54 -13.82
C GLY A 282 5.92 1.22 -13.52
N ALA A 283 6.17 1.00 -12.24
CA ALA A 283 6.52 -0.28 -11.66
C ALA A 283 5.62 -0.54 -10.46
N PHE A 284 5.04 -1.74 -10.37
CA PHE A 284 4.38 -2.22 -9.16
C PHE A 284 5.26 -3.29 -8.52
N ALA A 285 5.57 -3.08 -7.25
CA ALA A 285 6.41 -3.93 -6.44
C ALA A 285 5.61 -4.43 -5.24
N TRP A 286 5.21 -5.71 -5.29
CA TRP A 286 4.52 -6.36 -4.18
C TRP A 286 5.54 -6.70 -3.10
N PHE A 287 5.57 -5.91 -2.01
CA PHE A 287 6.68 -5.93 -1.06
C PHE A 287 6.87 -7.27 -0.33
N GLN A 288 5.80 -8.06 -0.20
CA GLN A 288 5.83 -9.37 0.46
C GLN A 288 6.64 -10.42 -0.31
N TYR A 289 6.86 -10.20 -1.61
CA TYR A 289 7.50 -11.18 -2.49
C TYR A 289 8.84 -10.71 -3.08
N LEU A 290 9.29 -9.51 -2.71
CA LEU A 290 10.53 -8.93 -3.20
C LEU A 290 11.56 -8.81 -2.07
N ASP A 291 12.81 -9.10 -2.42
CA ASP A 291 13.96 -8.80 -1.57
C ASP A 291 14.04 -7.29 -1.30
N THR A 292 14.25 -6.90 -0.04
CA THR A 292 14.29 -5.50 0.36
C THR A 292 15.44 -4.74 -0.29
N GLY A 293 16.57 -5.41 -0.54
CA GLY A 293 17.68 -4.82 -1.28
C GLY A 293 17.36 -4.56 -2.75
N VAL A 294 16.58 -5.45 -3.39
CA VAL A 294 16.01 -5.21 -4.74
C VAL A 294 15.07 -4.01 -4.70
N LEU A 295 14.19 -3.94 -3.70
CA LEU A 295 13.21 -2.87 -3.59
C LEU A 295 13.86 -1.51 -3.33
N ALA A 296 14.86 -1.43 -2.46
CA ALA A 296 15.63 -0.21 -2.20
C ALA A 296 16.32 0.32 -3.46
N ARG A 297 16.82 -0.57 -4.34
CA ARG A 297 17.35 -0.17 -5.65
C ARG A 297 16.28 0.33 -6.61
N GLN A 298 15.05 -0.19 -6.52
CA GLN A 298 13.94 0.34 -7.32
C GLN A 298 13.54 1.74 -6.83
N VAL A 299 13.51 1.97 -5.51
CA VAL A 299 13.31 3.31 -4.92
C VAL A 299 14.36 4.29 -5.46
N ALA A 300 15.64 3.91 -5.43
CA ALA A 300 16.70 4.77 -5.95
C ALA A 300 16.60 5.03 -7.46
N ALA A 301 15.97 4.15 -8.23
CA ALA A 301 15.80 4.27 -9.68
C ALA A 301 14.50 4.99 -10.10
N ALA A 302 13.63 5.32 -9.14
CA ALA A 302 12.38 6.02 -9.36
C ALA A 302 12.54 7.53 -9.17
N ASP A 303 11.67 8.29 -9.84
CA ASP A 303 11.50 9.73 -9.67
C ASP A 303 10.39 10.02 -8.65
N THR A 304 9.34 9.19 -8.65
CA THR A 304 8.20 9.24 -7.73
C THR A 304 8.01 7.87 -7.05
N VAL A 305 7.74 7.86 -5.75
CA VAL A 305 7.44 6.65 -4.98
C VAL A 305 6.09 6.76 -4.29
N VAL A 306 5.23 5.78 -4.49
CA VAL A 306 3.97 5.63 -3.74
C VAL A 306 4.08 4.38 -2.87
N ILE A 307 3.84 4.54 -1.57
CA ILE A 307 3.94 3.44 -0.60
C ILE A 307 2.57 3.18 0.00
N GLU A 308 2.12 1.94 -0.11
CA GLU A 308 0.85 1.47 0.40
C GLU A 308 1.07 0.22 1.24
N VAL A 309 0.51 0.20 2.45
CA VAL A 309 0.57 -0.96 3.34
C VAL A 309 -0.79 -1.12 4.01
N ALA A 310 -1.39 -2.31 3.97
CA ALA A 310 -2.61 -2.57 4.71
C ALA A 310 -2.39 -2.50 6.23
N GLN A 311 -3.37 -1.97 6.97
CA GLN A 311 -3.33 -1.84 8.43
C GLN A 311 -2.98 -3.18 9.11
N ARG A 312 -3.64 -4.28 8.74
CA ARG A 312 -3.36 -5.62 9.31
C ARG A 312 -1.94 -6.12 9.05
N THR A 313 -1.30 -5.70 7.96
CA THR A 313 0.04 -6.19 7.57
C THR A 313 1.16 -5.24 7.98
N LEU A 314 0.85 -4.04 8.50
CA LEU A 314 1.84 -3.02 8.82
C LEU A 314 2.97 -3.56 9.70
N THR A 315 2.65 -4.22 10.81
CA THR A 315 3.60 -4.78 11.79
C THR A 315 4.40 -5.98 11.27
N HIS A 316 4.08 -6.46 10.07
CA HIS A 316 4.77 -7.55 9.38
C HIS A 316 5.36 -7.09 8.03
N SER A 317 5.23 -5.80 7.72
CA SER A 317 5.66 -5.26 6.45
C SER A 317 7.16 -5.02 6.48
N SER A 318 7.88 -5.63 5.53
CA SER A 318 9.32 -5.44 5.37
C SER A 318 9.67 -3.98 5.04
N VAL A 319 8.75 -3.23 4.43
CA VAL A 319 8.97 -1.84 4.02
C VAL A 319 8.69 -0.83 5.13
N ALA A 320 8.07 -1.26 6.23
CA ALA A 320 7.79 -0.44 7.40
C ALA A 320 8.79 -0.72 8.54
N THR A 321 10.05 -0.97 8.21
CA THR A 321 11.11 -1.26 9.19
C THR A 321 12.27 -0.29 9.05
N GLN A 322 12.93 0.03 10.18
CA GLN A 322 14.16 0.82 10.16
C GLN A 322 15.25 0.19 9.27
N GLU A 323 15.35 -1.14 9.23
CA GLU A 323 16.31 -1.82 8.35
C GLU A 323 16.08 -1.45 6.87
N PHE A 324 14.81 -1.36 6.43
CA PHE A 324 14.51 -0.96 5.07
C PHE A 324 14.77 0.53 4.83
N VAL A 325 14.50 1.41 5.80
CA VAL A 325 14.88 2.83 5.76
C VAL A 325 16.39 2.96 5.49
N ASP A 326 17.21 2.27 6.28
CA ASP A 326 18.68 2.29 6.15
C ASP A 326 19.15 1.77 4.78
N GLN A 327 18.49 0.72 4.26
CA GLN A 327 18.78 0.18 2.93
C GLN A 327 18.46 1.18 1.81
N VAL A 328 17.36 1.93 1.94
CA VAL A 328 16.96 2.97 0.99
C VAL A 328 17.92 4.15 1.05
N GLU A 329 18.26 4.65 2.24
CA GLU A 329 19.25 5.73 2.41
C GLU A 329 20.61 5.37 1.76
N ALA A 330 21.08 4.14 1.99
CA ALA A 330 22.30 3.61 1.39
C ALA A 330 22.22 3.44 -0.14
N ALA A 331 21.03 3.20 -0.70
CA ALA A 331 20.80 3.11 -2.13
C ALA A 331 20.74 4.49 -2.81
N LEU A 332 20.21 5.50 -2.12
CA LEU A 332 20.08 6.88 -2.60
C LEU A 332 21.40 7.65 -2.58
N SER A 333 22.35 7.24 -1.73
CA SER A 333 23.67 7.87 -1.59
C SER A 333 24.71 7.48 -2.66
N ARG A 334 24.34 6.66 -3.65
CA ARG A 334 25.25 6.11 -4.68
C ARG A 334 25.10 6.80 -6.02
#